data_AF-A0A3C0WMD4-F1
#
_entry.id   AF-A0A3C0WMD4-F1
#
_cell.length_a   1.000
_cell.length_b   1.000
_cell.length_c   1.000
_cell.angle_alpha   90.00
_cell.angle_beta   90.00
_cell.angle_gamma   90.00
#
_symmetry.space_group_name_H-M   'P 1'
#
loop_
_entity.id
_entity.type
_entity.pdbx_description
1 polymer ?
#
loop_
_entity_poly.entity_id
_entity_poly.type
_entity_poly.pdbx_seq_one_letter_code
_entity_poly.pdbx_strand_id
1 'polypeptide(L)' 'MLRFMARRLVLLIPVAIGILLVTFLIVRLIPGDPCVAMLGERATPTKCEEFKERYGLNDNVFVQ' A
#
# COMPACT_ATOMS: atom_id res chain seq x y z
N MET A 1 4.53 -5.21 37.49
CA MET A 1 3.59 -4.56 36.54
C MET A 1 4.28 -4.02 35.29
N LEU A 2 5.30 -3.16 35.40
CA LEU A 2 5.98 -2.57 34.22
C LEU A 2 6.54 -3.62 33.23
N ARG A 3 7.20 -4.68 33.74
CA ARG A 3 7.75 -5.78 32.93
C ARG A 3 6.67 -6.58 32.19
N PHE A 4 5.47 -6.69 32.78
CA PHE A 4 4.32 -7.34 32.15
C PHE A 4 3.73 -6.47 31.04
N MET A 5 3.61 -5.16 31.26
CA MET A 5 3.19 -4.19 30.25
C MET A 5 4.17 -4.14 29.07
N ALA A 6 5.48 -4.08 29.34
CA ALA A 6 6.51 -4.06 28.30
C ALA A 6 6.49 -5.36 27.45
N ARG A 7 6.30 -6.52 28.09
CA ARG A 7 6.19 -7.80 27.36
C ARG A 7 4.96 -7.82 26.44
N ARG A 8 3.83 -7.27 26.89
CA ARG A 8 2.63 -7.12 26.07
C ARG A 8 2.87 -6.19 24.87
N LEU A 9 3.52 -5.06 25.08
CA LEU A 9 3.88 -4.11 24.00
C LEU A 9 4.79 -4.75 22.95
N VAL A 10 5.81 -5.50 23.37
CA VAL A 10 6.69 -6.22 22.43
C VAL A 10 5.93 -7.27 21.62
N LEU A 11 4.94 -7.94 22.22
CA LEU A 11 4.09 -8.91 21.51
C LEU A 11 3.12 -8.26 20.51
N LEU A 12 2.80 -6.97 20.66
CA LEU A 12 1.97 -6.25 19.69
C LEU A 12 2.73 -5.95 18.40
N ILE A 13 4.05 -5.73 18.48
CA ILE A 13 4.89 -5.42 17.31
C ILE A 13 4.78 -6.48 16.20
N PRO A 14 4.99 -7.80 16.45
CA PRO A 14 4.88 -8.81 15.40
C PRO A 14 3.46 -8.93 14.85
N VAL A 15 2.43 -8.71 15.67
CA VAL A 15 1.03 -8.71 15.21
C VAL A 15 0.78 -7.54 14.27
N ALA A 16 1.23 -6.33 14.64
CA ALA A 16 1.12 -5.15 13.80
C ALA A 16 1.85 -5.33 12.47
N ILE A 17 3.08 -5.84 12.50
CA ILE A 17 3.86 -6.16 11.29
C ILE A 17 3.11 -7.18 10.43
N GLY A 18 2.55 -8.23 11.04
CA GLY A 18 1.75 -9.23 10.33
C GLY A 18 0.55 -8.62 9.61
N ILE A 19 -0.21 -7.76 10.29
CA ILE A 19 -1.35 -7.05 9.70
C ILE A 19 -0.91 -6.14 8.57
N LEU A 20 0.17 -5.36 8.75
CA LEU A 20 0.71 -4.48 7.71
C LEU A 20 1.15 -5.27 6.47
N LEU A 21 1.85 -6.39 6.65
CA LEU A 21 2.27 -7.25 5.55
C LEU A 21 1.06 -7.86 4.82
N VAL A 22 0.09 -8.40 5.55
CA VAL A 22 -1.11 -9.00 4.95
C VAL A 22 -1.91 -7.95 4.18
N THR A 23 -2.15 -6.78 4.77
CA THR A 23 -2.88 -5.70 4.11
C THR A 23 -2.14 -5.17 2.89
N PHE A 24 -0.83 -4.97 2.96
CA PHE A 24 0.00 -4.57 1.83
C PHE A 24 -0.05 -5.60 0.69
N LEU A 25 0.08 -6.89 1.01
CA LEU A 25 -0.02 -7.97 0.03
C LEU A 25 -1.40 -8.01 -0.61
N ILE A 26 -2.49 -7.88 0.16
CA ILE A 26 -3.84 -7.85 -0.38
C ILE A 26 -4.01 -6.67 -1.35
N VAL A 27 -3.58 -5.47 -0.96
CA VAL A 27 -3.68 -4.27 -1.81
C VAL A 27 -2.87 -4.45 -3.09
N ARG A 28 -1.68 -5.05 -3.02
CA ARG A 28 -0.81 -5.31 -4.19
C ARG A 28 -1.34 -6.45 -5.09
N LEU A 29 -2.01 -7.44 -4.50
CA LEU A 29 -2.60 -8.57 -5.21
C LEU A 29 -3.88 -8.22 -5.95
N ILE A 30 -4.59 -7.15 -5.56
CA ILE A 30 -5.76 -6.66 -6.30
C ILE A 30 -5.27 -6.16 -7.66
N PRO A 31 -5.62 -6.86 -8.77
CA PRO A 31 -5.28 -6.40 -10.09
C PRO A 31 -6.19 -5.19 -10.40
N GLY A 32 -5.61 -4.00 -10.37
CA GLY A 32 -6.32 -2.77 -10.70
C GLY A 32 -5.32 -1.70 -11.11
N ASP A 33 -5.58 -1.02 -12.23
CA ASP A 33 -4.78 0.15 -12.60
C ASP A 33 -5.08 1.26 -11.58
N PRO A 34 -4.08 1.77 -10.82
CA PRO A 34 -4.28 2.83 -9.84
C PRO A 34 -4.88 4.10 -10.48
N CYS A 35 -4.65 4.31 -11.78
CA CYS A 35 -5.36 5.33 -12.53
C CYS A 35 -6.88 5.09 -12.52
N VAL A 36 -7.31 3.87 -12.83
CA VAL A 36 -8.74 3.52 -12.91
C VAL A 36 -9.39 3.58 -11.53
N ALA A 37 -8.67 3.20 -10.47
CA ALA A 37 -9.13 3.32 -9.09
C ALA A 37 -9.29 4.78 -8.63
N MET A 38 -8.41 5.69 -9.05
CA MET A 38 -8.48 7.11 -8.66
C MET A 38 -9.37 7.96 -9.57
N LEU A 39 -9.32 7.76 -10.89
CA LEU A 39 -10.05 8.57 -11.87
C LEU A 39 -11.43 8.00 -12.22
N GLY A 40 -11.70 6.74 -11.90
CA GLY A 40 -12.98 6.08 -12.16
C GLY A 40 -13.39 6.19 -13.63
N GLU A 41 -14.60 6.67 -13.88
CA GLU A 41 -15.14 6.88 -15.24
C GLU A 41 -14.36 7.90 -16.09
N ARG A 42 -13.47 8.69 -15.47
CA ARG A 42 -12.62 9.68 -16.17
C ARG A 42 -11.24 9.12 -16.54
N ALA A 43 -11.01 7.82 -16.30
CA ALA A 43 -9.77 7.14 -16.65
C ALA A 43 -9.67 6.97 -18.18
N THR A 44 -9.28 8.04 -18.87
CA THR A 44 -8.87 7.98 -20.28
C THR A 44 -7.38 7.61 -20.36
N PRO A 45 -6.91 6.97 -21.45
CA PRO A 45 -5.51 6.57 -21.60
C PRO A 45 -4.54 7.72 -21.34
N THR A 46 -4.81 8.90 -21.91
CA THR A 46 -4.01 10.12 -21.74
C THR A 46 -3.97 10.60 -20.29
N LYS A 47 -5.09 10.59 -19.57
CA LYS A 47 -5.14 11.00 -18.16
C LYS A 47 -4.45 9.99 -17.25
N CYS A 48 -4.47 8.72 -17.62
CA CYS A 48 -3.74 7.68 -16.92
C CYS A 48 -2.23 7.80 -17.09
N GLU A 49 -1.74 8.18 -18.27
CA GLU A 49 -0.31 8.43 -18.49
C GLU A 49 0.17 9.63 -17.67
N GLU A 50 -0.55 10.76 -17.72
CA GLU A 50 -0.25 11.93 -16.90
C GLU A 50 -0.31 11.62 -15.39
N PHE A 51 -1.27 10.79 -14.97
CA PHE A 51 -1.39 10.34 -13.59
C PHE A 51 -0.19 9.47 -13.19
N LYS A 52 0.19 8.51 -14.02
CA LYS A 52 1.31 7.61 -13.74
C LYS A 52 2.64 8.37 -13.66
N GLU A 53 2.84 9.35 -14.54
CA GLU A 53 4.02 10.22 -14.52
C GLU A 53 4.04 11.13 -13.29
N ARG A 54 2.91 11.78 -12.95
CA ARG A 54 2.81 12.68 -11.78
C ARG A 54 3.04 11.98 -10.46
N TYR A 55 2.58 10.74 -10.33
CA TYR A 55 2.67 9.97 -9.08
C TYR A 55 3.83 8.96 -9.07
N GLY A 56 4.73 9.00 -10.06
CA GLY A 56 5.89 8.09 -10.12
C GLY A 56 5.49 6.61 -10.20
N LEU A 57 4.30 6.30 -10.73
CA LEU A 57 3.80 4.92 -10.87
C LEU A 57 4.45 4.18 -12.04
N ASN A 58 5.22 4.89 -12.88
CA ASN A 58 6.09 4.30 -13.89
C ASN A 58 7.47 3.91 -13.32
N ASP A 59 7.79 4.31 -12.09
CA ASP A 59 9.09 4.02 -11.48
C ASP A 59 9.16 2.56 -10.99
N ASN A 60 10.39 2.06 -10.88
CA ASN A 60 10.66 0.68 -10.51
C ASN A 60 10.12 0.36 -9.10
N VAL A 61 9.67 -0.88 -8.92
CA VAL A 61 9.07 -1.39 -7.67
C VAL A 61 10.02 -1.29 -6.45
N PHE A 62 11.31 -1.08 -6.67
CA PHE A 62 12.28 -0.89 -5.59
C PHE A 62 12.25 0.51 -4.96
N VAL A 63 11.57 1.47 -5.58
CA VAL A 63 11.49 2.87 -5.13
C VAL A 63 10.09 3.22 -4.58
N GLN A 64 9.09 2.35 -4.75
CA GLN A 64 7.72 2.49 -4.24
C GLN A 64 7.40 1.55 -3.07
#